data_AF-A0A100VUP4-F1
#
_entry.id   AF-A0A100VUP4-F1
#
_cell.length_a   1.000
_cell.length_b   1.000
_cell.length_c   1.000
_cell.angle_alpha   90.00
_cell.angle_beta   90.00
_cell.angle_gamma   90.00
#
_symmetry.space_group_name_H-M   'P 1'
#
loop_
_entity.id
_entity.type
_entity.pdbx_description
1 polymer ?
#
loop_
_entity_poly.entity_id
_entity_poly.type
_entity_poly.pdbx_seq_one_letter_code
_entity_poly.pdbx_strand_id
1 'polypeptide(L)'
;MTWTIVQVLRHTGIRIEEMLELTHLSIKQYRKPDGTVIPLLQIAPSKNDQERIFPCSPELTTTLARLVEFISIDGRVPLCCRIDKHERHVSAPMPHLIQIREGGRSRVINDCTIRKWLSELANSMALKDTDGTPLHFTPHDFRRIFITDIVNAGFPIHLAGKIVGHNNIEVTRGYTAVYQQDVFEAYNRFIEGRRQARPSAEYREPTQAEWDEFMEHFGQRKIALGNCHRPYGSDCAHEHACIRCDFCQVDPAQAARLDEIRNNLCTQVEEAERNQWLGDVNQLRITIDHADRKAARLAAGIAEQVPLVTAGRP
;
A
#
# COMPACT_ATOMS: atom_id res chain seq x y z
N MET A 1 -18.97 3.82 33.81
CA MET A 1 -17.58 3.29 33.75
C MET A 1 -17.34 2.40 32.53
N THR A 2 -18.08 1.30 32.31
CA THR A 2 -17.84 0.39 31.16
C THR A 2 -17.81 1.09 29.80
N TRP A 3 -18.76 2.00 29.55
CA TRP A 3 -18.76 2.82 28.33
C TRP A 3 -17.45 3.61 28.14
N THR A 4 -16.96 4.26 29.20
CA THR A 4 -15.70 5.03 29.16
C THR A 4 -14.50 4.14 28.82
N ILE A 5 -14.43 2.95 29.40
CA ILE A 5 -13.37 1.98 29.11
C ILE A 5 -13.38 1.62 27.62
N VAL A 6 -14.56 1.31 27.07
CA VAL A 6 -14.70 1.02 25.63
C VAL A 6 -14.24 2.19 24.79
N GLN A 7 -14.64 3.42 25.11
CA GLN A 7 -14.23 4.61 24.36
C GLN A 7 -12.72 4.84 24.42
N VAL A 8 -12.10 4.74 25.60
CA VAL A 8 -10.64 4.90 25.74
C VAL A 8 -9.90 3.85 24.91
N LEU A 9 -10.28 2.57 25.02
CA LEU A 9 -9.65 1.50 24.25
C LEU A 9 -9.86 1.67 22.74
N ARG A 10 -11.08 2.01 22.31
CA ARG A 10 -11.44 2.19 20.89
C ARG A 10 -10.69 3.36 20.25
N HIS A 11 -10.52 4.47 20.96
CA HIS A 11 -9.91 5.68 20.39
C HIS A 11 -8.38 5.71 20.49
N THR A 12 -7.76 4.81 21.25
CA THR A 12 -6.30 4.86 21.50
C THR A 12 -5.57 3.56 21.19
N GLY A 13 -6.24 2.40 21.23
CA GLY A 13 -5.60 1.09 21.05
C GLY A 13 -4.54 0.74 22.10
N ILE A 14 -4.51 1.43 23.25
CA ILE A 14 -3.56 1.16 24.33
C ILE A 14 -3.84 -0.20 24.99
N ARG A 15 -2.81 -0.78 25.61
CA ARG A 15 -2.94 -2.01 26.38
C ARG A 15 -3.77 -1.77 27.64
N ILE A 16 -4.38 -2.82 28.18
CA ILE A 16 -5.18 -2.70 29.42
C ILE A 16 -4.32 -2.21 30.58
N GLU A 17 -3.07 -2.67 30.68
CA GLU A 17 -2.14 -2.26 31.73
C GLU A 17 -1.83 -0.76 31.62
N GLU A 18 -1.54 -0.29 30.41
CA GLU A 18 -1.30 1.13 30.10
C GLU A 18 -2.53 2.00 30.43
N MET A 19 -3.73 1.51 30.13
CA MET A 19 -4.98 2.19 30.47
C MET A 19 -5.18 2.31 32.00
N LEU A 20 -4.85 1.25 32.74
CA LEU A 20 -4.95 1.24 34.21
C LEU A 20 -3.91 2.16 34.88
N GLU A 21 -2.83 2.46 34.18
CA GLU A 21 -1.79 3.41 34.64
C GLU A 21 -2.13 4.86 34.35
N LEU A 22 -3.15 5.14 33.54
CA LEU A 22 -3.56 6.51 33.24
C LEU A 22 -3.91 7.27 34.53
N THR A 23 -3.34 8.46 34.66
CA THR A 23 -3.63 9.39 35.75
C THR A 23 -4.12 10.73 35.20
N HIS A 24 -4.64 11.59 36.06
CA HIS A 24 -4.96 12.97 35.68
C HIS A 24 -3.74 13.71 35.12
N LEU A 25 -2.52 13.33 35.53
CA LEU A 25 -1.28 13.92 35.02
C LEU A 25 -0.94 13.46 33.60
N SER A 26 -1.52 12.37 33.12
CA SER A 26 -1.40 11.88 31.75
C SER A 26 -2.11 12.79 30.75
N ILE A 27 -3.04 13.66 31.19
CA ILE A 27 -3.71 14.62 30.33
C ILE A 27 -2.89 15.91 30.31
N LYS A 28 -2.29 16.22 29.16
CA LYS A 28 -1.51 17.45 28.94
C LYS A 28 -2.27 18.39 28.02
N GLN A 29 -1.98 19.68 28.11
CA GLN A 29 -2.50 20.67 27.17
C GLN A 29 -1.40 21.08 26.21
N TYR A 30 -1.70 21.07 24.92
CA TYR A 30 -0.83 21.61 23.88
C TYR A 30 -1.50 22.79 23.21
N ARG A 31 -0.83 23.95 23.21
CA ARG A 31 -1.31 25.15 22.53
C ARG A 31 -0.61 25.27 21.19
N LYS A 32 -1.39 25.25 20.11
CA LYS A 32 -0.91 25.48 18.75
C LYS A 32 -0.50 26.96 18.57
N PRO A 33 0.34 27.28 17.57
CA PRO A 33 0.69 28.66 17.23
C PRO A 33 -0.53 29.55 16.91
N ASP A 34 -1.62 28.95 16.41
CA ASP A 34 -2.90 29.63 16.12
C ASP A 34 -3.74 29.95 17.38
N GLY A 35 -3.26 29.56 18.57
CA GLY A 35 -3.93 29.78 19.85
C GLY A 35 -4.86 28.65 20.30
N THR A 36 -5.16 27.67 19.43
CA THR A 36 -6.02 26.52 19.73
C THR A 36 -5.38 25.59 20.76
N VAL A 37 -6.14 25.19 21.78
CA VAL A 37 -5.69 24.23 22.80
C VAL A 37 -6.21 22.84 22.47
N ILE A 38 -5.30 21.87 22.37
CA ILE A 38 -5.62 20.46 22.14
C ILE A 38 -5.14 19.65 23.35
N PRO A 39 -5.99 18.82 23.95
CA PRO A 39 -5.56 17.91 24.99
C PRO A 39 -4.75 16.78 24.35
N LEU A 40 -3.63 16.45 24.97
CA LEU A 40 -2.78 15.32 24.65
C LEU A 40 -2.91 14.27 25.75
N LEU A 41 -2.92 13.01 25.36
CA LEU A 41 -2.88 11.88 26.28
C LEU A 41 -1.48 11.25 26.24
N GLN A 42 -0.77 11.34 27.36
CA GLN A 42 0.56 10.78 27.57
C GLN A 42 0.43 9.39 28.21
N ILE A 43 0.91 8.37 27.50
CA ILE A 43 0.93 6.98 27.93
C ILE A 43 2.33 6.66 28.45
N ALA A 44 2.39 6.28 29.71
CA ALA A 44 3.63 5.87 30.36
C ALA A 44 4.23 4.64 29.65
N PRO A 45 5.57 4.51 29.66
CA PRO A 45 6.23 3.32 29.16
C PRO A 45 5.73 2.07 29.92
N SER A 46 5.32 1.06 29.16
CA SER A 46 5.02 -0.28 29.67
C SER A 46 6.07 -1.26 29.13
N LYS A 47 5.65 -2.39 28.54
CA LYS A 47 6.52 -3.50 28.08
C LYS A 47 7.69 -3.14 27.15
N ASN A 48 7.60 -2.03 26.42
CA ASN A 48 8.58 -1.67 25.39
C ASN A 48 9.40 -0.42 25.74
N ASP A 49 9.29 0.10 26.96
CA ASP A 49 10.01 1.28 27.46
C ASP A 49 9.94 2.50 26.53
N GLN A 50 8.81 2.68 25.87
CA GLN A 50 8.54 3.82 24.99
C GLN A 50 7.31 4.57 25.46
N GLU A 51 7.53 5.81 25.86
CA GLU A 51 6.50 6.79 26.10
C GLU A 51 5.81 7.19 24.78
N ARG A 52 4.49 7.36 24.83
CA ARG A 52 3.69 7.71 23.65
C ARG A 52 2.73 8.84 23.98
N ILE A 53 2.58 9.78 23.05
CA ILE A 53 1.70 10.93 23.20
C ILE A 53 0.69 10.92 22.06
N PHE A 54 -0.59 11.00 22.42
CA PHE A 54 -1.71 11.00 21.48
C PHE A 54 -2.37 12.38 21.47
N PRO A 55 -2.57 13.01 20.31
CA PRO A 55 -3.55 14.08 20.22
C PRO A 55 -4.94 13.50 20.46
N CYS A 56 -5.68 14.01 21.44
CA CYS A 56 -7.02 13.54 21.71
C CYS A 56 -7.97 14.03 20.63
N SER A 57 -8.74 13.12 20.03
CA SER A 57 -9.89 13.50 19.21
C SER A 57 -10.96 14.21 20.05
N PRO A 58 -11.90 14.95 19.45
CA PRO A 58 -13.02 15.55 20.18
C PRO A 58 -13.82 14.54 21.02
N GLU A 59 -14.02 13.32 20.51
CA GLU A 59 -14.73 12.24 21.17
C GLU A 59 -13.94 11.70 22.38
N LEU A 60 -12.63 11.49 22.22
CA LEU A 60 -11.77 11.07 23.33
C LEU A 60 -11.69 12.17 24.40
N THR A 61 -11.62 13.43 23.99
CA THR A 61 -11.62 14.59 24.89
C THR A 61 -12.89 14.62 25.73
N THR A 62 -14.04 14.47 25.10
CA THR A 62 -15.34 14.45 25.78
C THR A 62 -15.44 13.26 26.73
N THR A 63 -14.93 12.10 26.32
CA THR A 63 -14.89 10.89 27.14
C THR A 63 -14.04 11.08 28.40
N LEU A 64 -12.84 11.65 28.25
CA LEU A 64 -11.93 11.91 29.37
C LEU A 64 -12.49 12.98 30.32
N ALA A 65 -13.11 14.03 29.80
CA ALA A 65 -13.75 15.06 30.61
C ALA A 65 -14.88 14.47 31.49
N ARG A 66 -15.78 13.67 30.87
CA ARG A 66 -16.84 12.96 31.60
C ARG A 66 -16.30 11.99 32.64
N LEU A 67 -15.18 11.32 32.34
CA LEU A 67 -14.52 10.43 33.30
C LEU A 67 -13.99 11.20 34.50
N VAL A 68 -13.25 12.29 34.26
CA VAL A 68 -12.69 13.13 35.32
C VAL A 68 -13.80 13.70 36.20
N GLU A 69 -14.89 14.18 35.61
CA GLU A 69 -16.06 14.65 36.36
C GLU A 69 -16.69 13.52 37.21
N PHE A 70 -16.89 12.34 36.61
CA PHE A 70 -17.49 11.19 37.28
C PHE A 70 -16.69 10.69 38.50
N ILE A 71 -15.36 10.73 38.44
CA ILE A 71 -14.49 10.24 39.53
C ILE A 71 -14.12 11.33 40.54
N SER A 72 -14.35 12.61 40.24
CA SER A 72 -13.94 13.72 41.09
C SER A 72 -14.79 13.82 42.36
N ILE A 73 -14.14 14.20 43.45
CA ILE A 73 -14.77 14.54 44.74
C ILE A 73 -14.32 15.96 45.08
N ASP A 74 -15.28 16.85 45.32
CA ASP A 74 -15.02 18.27 45.61
C ASP A 74 -14.10 18.94 44.57
N GLY A 75 -14.28 18.58 43.29
CA GLY A 75 -13.49 19.09 42.17
C GLY A 75 -12.08 18.51 42.05
N ARG A 76 -11.74 17.44 42.79
CA ARG A 76 -10.42 16.80 42.74
C ARG A 76 -10.53 15.31 42.46
N VAL A 77 -9.62 14.79 41.63
CA VAL A 77 -9.48 13.34 41.41
C VAL A 77 -8.83 12.70 42.65
N PRO A 78 -9.50 11.75 43.34
CA PRO A 78 -8.94 11.10 44.52
C PRO A 78 -7.67 10.31 44.21
N LEU A 79 -6.74 10.31 45.17
CA LEU A 79 -5.52 9.49 45.09
C LEU A 79 -5.83 8.06 45.50
N CYS A 80 -5.35 7.10 44.71
CA CYS A 80 -5.43 5.69 45.05
C CYS A 80 -4.17 4.95 44.59
N CYS A 81 -3.91 3.78 45.18
CA CYS A 81 -2.81 2.93 44.76
C CYS A 81 -3.30 1.92 43.70
N ARG A 82 -2.43 1.62 42.74
CA ARG A 82 -2.57 0.50 41.80
C ARG A 82 -1.76 -0.69 42.31
N ILE A 83 -2.31 -1.89 42.17
CA ILE A 83 -1.55 -3.13 42.38
C ILE A 83 -1.09 -3.62 41.02
N ASP A 84 0.21 -3.61 40.78
CA ASP A 84 0.80 -4.30 39.66
C ASP A 84 0.92 -5.79 39.99
N LYS A 85 0.16 -6.63 39.31
CA LYS A 85 0.18 -8.09 39.55
C LYS A 85 1.43 -8.75 38.99
N HIS A 86 2.03 -8.19 37.95
CA HIS A 86 3.21 -8.75 37.30
C HIS A 86 4.45 -8.47 38.15
N GLU A 87 4.57 -7.25 38.64
CA GLU A 87 5.69 -6.83 39.50
C GLU A 87 5.43 -7.09 40.99
N ARG A 88 4.19 -7.48 41.35
CA ARG A 88 3.73 -7.66 42.74
C ARG A 88 4.00 -6.43 43.61
N HIS A 89 3.81 -5.27 43.01
CA HIS A 89 4.14 -3.97 43.61
C HIS A 89 2.89 -3.11 43.77
N VAL A 90 2.83 -2.35 44.86
CA VAL A 90 1.77 -1.37 45.11
C VAL A 90 2.32 0.01 44.80
N SER A 91 1.71 0.72 43.85
CA SER A 91 2.16 2.06 43.47
C SER A 91 1.97 3.07 44.61
N ALA A 92 2.70 4.17 44.54
CA ALA A 92 2.38 5.35 45.34
C ALA A 92 0.95 5.83 45.03
N PRO A 93 0.27 6.51 45.99
CA PRO A 93 -1.04 7.09 45.75
C PRO A 93 -0.99 8.14 44.63
N MET A 94 -1.71 7.88 43.53
CA MET A 94 -1.74 8.72 42.34
C MET A 94 -3.19 8.98 41.90
N PRO A 95 -3.46 10.09 41.18
CA PRO A 95 -4.81 10.44 40.73
C PRO A 95 -5.19 9.61 39.49
N HIS A 96 -5.32 8.29 39.65
CA HIS A 96 -5.65 7.37 38.55
C HIS A 96 -7.03 7.68 37.96
N LEU A 97 -7.16 7.54 36.64
CA LEU A 97 -8.43 7.81 35.95
C LEU A 97 -9.40 6.62 36.03
N ILE A 98 -8.88 5.39 35.88
CA ILE A 98 -9.70 4.17 35.90
C ILE A 98 -9.88 3.68 37.33
N GLN A 99 -10.69 4.41 38.10
CA GLN A 99 -10.98 4.12 39.50
C GLN A 99 -12.48 4.00 39.78
N ILE A 100 -12.81 3.23 40.82
CA ILE A 100 -14.16 3.15 41.41
C ILE A 100 -14.10 3.49 42.89
N ARG A 101 -15.25 3.95 43.40
CA ARG A 101 -15.44 4.19 44.83
C ARG A 101 -16.22 3.05 45.45
N GLU A 102 -15.64 2.44 46.48
CA GLU A 102 -16.24 1.32 47.20
C GLU A 102 -15.94 1.47 48.68
N GLY A 103 -16.98 1.37 49.53
CA GLY A 103 -16.82 1.55 50.99
C GLY A 103 -16.18 2.90 51.39
N GLY A 104 -16.46 3.96 50.64
CA GLY A 104 -15.91 5.30 50.88
C GLY A 104 -14.47 5.51 50.40
N ARG A 105 -13.79 4.46 49.91
CA ARG A 105 -12.41 4.54 49.40
C ARG A 105 -12.38 4.45 47.88
N SER A 106 -11.46 5.20 47.28
CA SER A 106 -11.15 5.10 45.86
C SER A 106 -10.12 3.98 45.61
N ARG A 107 -10.36 3.16 44.60
CA ARG A 107 -9.41 2.13 44.16
C ARG A 107 -9.38 2.01 42.65
N VAL A 108 -8.20 1.68 42.10
CA VAL A 108 -8.05 1.35 40.69
C VAL A 108 -8.82 0.06 40.37
N ILE A 109 -9.52 0.06 39.24
CA ILE A 109 -10.28 -1.12 38.79
C ILE A 109 -9.30 -2.23 38.41
N ASN A 110 -9.61 -3.46 38.79
CA ASN A 110 -8.77 -4.61 38.45
C ASN A 110 -8.95 -5.02 36.98
N ASP A 111 -7.90 -5.53 36.35
CA ASP A 111 -7.93 -5.98 34.96
C ASP A 111 -8.98 -7.09 34.72
N CYS A 112 -9.11 -8.02 35.67
CA CYS A 112 -10.13 -9.07 35.63
C CYS A 112 -11.56 -8.49 35.64
N THR A 113 -11.79 -7.41 36.40
CA THR A 113 -13.10 -6.75 36.47
C THR A 113 -13.44 -6.10 35.12
N ILE A 114 -12.47 -5.48 34.46
CA ILE A 114 -12.66 -4.91 33.13
C ILE A 114 -13.00 -6.00 32.12
N ARG A 115 -12.25 -7.11 32.09
CA ARG A 115 -12.53 -8.25 31.21
C ARG A 115 -13.93 -8.84 31.45
N LYS A 116 -14.32 -8.95 32.72
CA LYS A 116 -15.67 -9.39 33.11
C LYS A 116 -16.74 -8.45 32.58
N TRP A 117 -16.62 -7.13 32.80
CA TRP A 117 -17.60 -6.16 32.32
C TRP A 117 -17.72 -6.12 30.80
N LEU A 118 -16.61 -6.28 30.06
CA LEU A 118 -16.64 -6.38 28.60
C LEU A 118 -17.40 -7.63 28.15
N SER A 119 -17.15 -8.76 28.82
CA SER A 119 -17.84 -10.03 28.53
C SER A 119 -19.33 -9.94 28.84
N GLU A 120 -19.70 -9.37 30.00
CA GLU A 120 -21.09 -9.15 30.40
C GLU A 120 -21.82 -8.22 29.43
N LEU A 121 -21.16 -7.14 28.99
CA LEU A 121 -21.72 -6.22 27.99
C LEU A 121 -21.97 -6.94 26.66
N ALA A 122 -20.99 -7.68 26.14
CA ALA A 122 -21.13 -8.42 24.89
C ALA A 122 -22.27 -9.44 24.94
N ASN A 123 -22.38 -10.17 26.07
CA ASN A 123 -23.46 -11.11 26.31
C ASN A 123 -24.84 -10.41 26.40
N SER A 124 -24.92 -9.26 27.07
CA SER A 124 -26.17 -8.50 27.21
C SER A 124 -26.70 -7.97 25.87
N MET A 125 -25.79 -7.71 24.93
CA MET A 125 -26.12 -7.26 23.58
C MET A 125 -26.36 -8.44 22.61
N ALA A 126 -26.24 -9.68 23.08
CA ALA A 126 -26.35 -10.91 22.27
C ALA A 126 -25.53 -10.86 20.98
N LEU A 127 -24.32 -10.27 21.04
CA LEU A 127 -23.43 -10.18 19.89
C LEU A 127 -22.96 -11.58 19.47
N LYS A 128 -23.06 -11.87 18.18
CA LYS A 128 -22.69 -13.16 17.59
C LYS A 128 -21.72 -12.96 16.43
N ASP A 129 -20.83 -13.93 16.25
CA ASP A 129 -19.96 -14.01 15.09
C ASP A 129 -20.74 -14.51 13.85
N THR A 130 -20.10 -14.53 12.68
CA THR A 130 -20.71 -15.01 11.42
C THR A 130 -21.26 -16.43 11.52
N ASP A 131 -20.66 -17.25 12.38
CA ASP A 131 -21.02 -18.65 12.59
C ASP A 131 -22.08 -18.82 13.69
N GLY A 132 -22.63 -17.71 14.21
CA GLY A 132 -23.67 -17.70 15.25
C GLY A 132 -23.17 -17.93 16.67
N THR A 133 -21.85 -18.11 16.87
CA THR A 133 -21.21 -18.24 18.18
C THR A 133 -21.21 -16.90 18.94
N PRO A 134 -21.39 -16.90 20.28
CA PRO A 134 -21.33 -15.66 21.07
C PRO A 134 -19.95 -14.98 20.96
N LEU A 135 -19.94 -13.67 20.75
CA LEU A 135 -18.71 -12.88 20.70
C LEU A 135 -18.19 -12.58 22.10
N HIS A 136 -16.89 -12.82 22.30
CA HIS A 136 -16.18 -12.48 23.52
C HIS A 136 -15.15 -11.39 23.23
N PHE A 137 -15.44 -10.16 23.67
CA PHE A 137 -14.52 -9.04 23.52
C PHE A 137 -13.50 -9.00 24.66
N THR A 138 -12.23 -8.94 24.28
CA THR A 138 -11.12 -8.64 25.18
C THR A 138 -10.58 -7.23 24.92
N PRO A 139 -9.85 -6.63 25.88
CA PRO A 139 -9.15 -5.36 25.62
C PRO A 139 -8.19 -5.42 24.43
N HIS A 140 -7.62 -6.60 24.16
CA HIS A 140 -6.76 -6.80 23.01
C HIS A 140 -7.52 -6.65 21.68
N ASP A 141 -8.80 -7.03 21.61
CA ASP A 141 -9.59 -6.90 20.39
C ASP A 141 -9.83 -5.44 20.01
N PHE A 142 -10.04 -4.55 20.98
CA PHE A 142 -10.12 -3.11 20.72
C PHE A 142 -8.83 -2.56 20.12
N ARG A 143 -7.68 -3.07 20.57
CA ARG A 143 -6.38 -2.72 19.99
C ARG A 143 -6.25 -3.22 18.55
N ARG A 144 -6.70 -4.44 18.26
CA ARG A 144 -6.74 -4.97 16.88
C ARG A 144 -7.63 -4.10 15.99
N ILE A 145 -8.84 -3.81 16.45
CA ILE A 145 -9.82 -2.96 15.76
C ILE A 145 -9.22 -1.58 15.48
N PHE A 146 -8.62 -0.93 16.49
CA PHE A 146 -8.01 0.38 16.33
C PHE A 146 -6.90 0.38 15.26
N ILE A 147 -6.00 -0.60 15.29
CA ILE A 147 -4.89 -0.69 14.31
C ILE A 147 -5.45 -0.91 12.90
N THR A 148 -6.39 -1.85 12.74
CA THR A 148 -7.02 -2.12 11.45
C THR A 148 -7.75 -0.88 10.92
N ASP A 149 -8.50 -0.18 11.78
CA ASP A 149 -9.27 1.01 11.39
C ASP A 149 -8.37 2.15 10.91
N ILE A 150 -7.33 2.50 11.67
CA ILE A 150 -6.43 3.60 11.28
C ILE A 150 -5.66 3.28 10.00
N VAL A 151 -5.20 2.02 9.83
CA VAL A 151 -4.44 1.66 8.62
C VAL A 151 -5.36 1.61 7.40
N ASN A 152 -6.58 1.08 7.53
CA ASN A 152 -7.57 1.11 6.46
C ASN A 152 -8.00 2.54 6.09
N ALA A 153 -7.98 3.48 7.04
CA ALA A 153 -8.16 4.90 6.80
C ALA A 153 -6.96 5.58 6.10
N GLY A 154 -5.92 4.82 5.73
CA GLY A 154 -4.73 5.31 5.02
C GLY A 154 -3.59 5.77 5.92
N PHE A 155 -3.66 5.51 7.23
CA PHE A 155 -2.55 5.85 8.13
C PHE A 155 -1.33 4.96 7.85
N PRO A 156 -0.12 5.52 7.69
CA PRO A 156 1.06 4.73 7.35
C PRO A 156 1.33 3.62 8.39
N ILE A 157 1.44 2.38 7.93
CA ILE A 157 1.56 1.19 8.80
C ILE A 157 2.72 1.26 9.80
N HIS A 158 3.86 1.83 9.42
CA HIS A 158 5.02 2.00 10.30
C HIS A 158 4.77 3.02 11.41
N LEU A 159 3.95 4.06 11.13
CA LEU A 159 3.50 5.01 12.15
C LEU A 159 2.41 4.39 13.04
N ALA A 160 1.48 3.61 12.47
CA ALA A 160 0.48 2.87 13.25
C ALA A 160 1.16 1.97 14.28
N GLY A 161 2.19 1.23 13.87
CA GLY A 161 3.01 0.41 14.76
C GLY A 161 3.66 1.21 15.89
N LYS A 162 4.19 2.40 15.61
CA LYS A 162 4.75 3.29 16.65
C LYS A 162 3.68 3.78 17.63
N ILE A 163 2.50 4.19 17.14
CA ILE A 163 1.39 4.68 17.98
C ILE A 163 0.96 3.63 19.01
N VAL A 164 0.81 2.38 18.59
CA VAL A 164 0.42 1.32 19.51
C VAL A 164 1.59 0.77 20.32
N GLY A 165 2.83 1.08 19.95
CA GLY A 165 4.04 0.60 20.62
C GLY A 165 4.38 -0.84 20.24
N HIS A 166 4.44 -1.14 18.94
CA HIS A 166 5.01 -2.37 18.39
C HIS A 166 6.49 -2.16 18.06
N ASN A 167 7.36 -3.04 18.55
CA ASN A 167 8.79 -3.00 18.25
C ASN A 167 9.12 -3.62 16.89
N ASN A 168 8.20 -4.39 16.33
CA ASN A 168 8.34 -5.03 15.03
C ASN A 168 7.11 -4.71 14.17
N ILE A 169 7.36 -4.18 12.97
CA ILE A 169 6.33 -3.84 11.99
C ILE A 169 5.56 -5.06 11.49
N GLU A 170 6.17 -6.25 11.51
CA GLU A 170 5.52 -7.50 11.11
C GLU A 170 4.28 -7.82 11.97
N VAL A 171 4.31 -7.43 13.25
CA VAL A 171 3.15 -7.56 14.15
C VAL A 171 2.00 -6.68 13.65
N THR A 172 2.29 -5.50 13.09
CA THR A 172 1.28 -4.61 12.51
C THR A 172 0.80 -5.09 11.13
N ARG A 173 1.68 -5.74 10.34
CA ARG A 173 1.34 -6.30 9.02
C ARG A 173 0.24 -7.36 9.09
N GLY A 174 0.17 -8.13 10.18
CA GLY A 174 -0.91 -9.09 10.41
C GLY A 174 -2.31 -8.46 10.51
N TYR A 175 -2.43 -7.15 10.68
CA TYR A 175 -3.70 -6.42 10.74
C TYR A 175 -4.11 -5.78 9.42
N THR A 176 -3.26 -5.86 8.39
CA THR A 176 -3.52 -5.31 7.07
C THR A 176 -3.80 -6.45 6.09
N ALA A 177 -5.05 -6.59 5.66
CA ALA A 177 -5.34 -7.33 4.44
C ALA A 177 -4.98 -6.42 3.27
N VAL A 178 -3.85 -6.68 2.62
CA VAL A 178 -3.45 -5.93 1.42
C VAL A 178 -4.14 -6.59 0.23
N TYR A 179 -5.20 -5.97 -0.29
CA TYR A 179 -5.80 -6.41 -1.55
C TYR A 179 -5.04 -5.78 -2.72
N GLN A 180 -4.92 -6.52 -3.82
CA GLN A 180 -4.21 -6.03 -5.00
C GLN A 180 -4.85 -4.75 -5.56
N GLN A 181 -6.18 -4.60 -5.40
CA GLN A 181 -6.92 -3.39 -5.73
C GLN A 181 -6.43 -2.17 -4.92
N ASP A 182 -6.19 -2.31 -3.62
CA ASP A 182 -5.71 -1.21 -2.78
C ASP A 182 -4.33 -0.72 -3.23
N VAL A 183 -3.49 -1.64 -3.71
CA VAL A 183 -2.17 -1.31 -4.27
C VAL A 183 -2.32 -0.49 -5.54
N PHE A 184 -3.22 -0.90 -6.46
CA PHE A 184 -3.49 -0.14 -7.68
C PHE A 184 -4.09 1.25 -7.38
N GLU A 185 -5.04 1.34 -6.45
CA GLU A 185 -5.66 2.61 -6.06
C GLU A 185 -4.65 3.55 -5.38
N ALA A 186 -3.78 3.03 -4.51
CA ALA A 186 -2.72 3.81 -3.88
C ALA A 186 -1.70 4.30 -4.93
N TYR A 187 -1.32 3.44 -5.88
CA TYR A 187 -0.42 3.80 -6.97
C TYR A 187 -1.04 4.86 -7.88
N ASN A 188 -2.31 4.71 -8.26
CA ASN A 188 -3.03 5.69 -9.07
C ASN A 188 -3.11 7.05 -8.36
N ARG A 189 -3.44 7.09 -7.06
CA ARG A 189 -3.39 8.33 -6.27
C ARG A 189 -2.00 8.98 -6.27
N PHE A 190 -0.95 8.18 -6.14
CA PHE A 190 0.42 8.67 -6.19
C PHE A 190 0.77 9.29 -7.55
N ILE A 191 0.39 8.62 -8.65
CA ILE A 191 0.58 9.15 -10.01
C ILE A 191 -0.24 10.42 -10.23
N GLU A 192 -1.48 10.47 -9.78
CA GLU A 192 -2.36 11.64 -9.92
C GLU A 192 -1.82 12.84 -9.15
N GLY A 193 -1.35 12.64 -7.91
CA GLY A 193 -0.69 13.71 -7.15
C GLY A 193 0.57 14.25 -7.85
N ARG A 194 1.34 13.39 -8.54
CA ARG A 194 2.47 13.83 -9.36
C ARG A 194 2.04 14.60 -10.60
N ARG A 195 0.93 14.23 -11.24
CA ARG A 195 0.37 14.96 -12.39
C ARG A 195 -0.03 16.37 -11.99
N GLN A 196 -0.69 16.52 -10.84
CA GLN A 196 -1.09 17.82 -10.30
C GLN A 196 0.10 18.72 -9.92
N ALA A 197 1.20 18.14 -9.44
CA ALA A 197 2.40 18.88 -9.06
C ALA A 197 3.30 19.28 -10.24
N ARG A 198 3.05 18.77 -11.45
CA ARG A 198 3.86 19.06 -12.64
C ARG A 198 3.34 20.30 -13.38
N PRO A 199 4.24 21.08 -14.01
CA PRO A 199 3.83 22.19 -14.87
C PRO A 199 2.91 21.69 -16.00
N SER A 200 1.80 22.38 -16.22
CA SER A 200 0.81 22.02 -17.26
C SER A 200 1.40 22.00 -18.68
N ALA A 201 2.52 22.71 -18.91
CA ALA A 201 3.24 22.71 -20.17
C ALA A 201 3.80 21.34 -20.59
N GLU A 202 4.03 20.42 -19.65
CA GLU A 202 4.46 19.04 -19.95
C GLU A 202 3.30 18.14 -20.44
N TYR A 203 2.05 18.55 -20.23
CA TYR A 203 0.84 17.84 -20.67
C TYR A 203 0.09 18.63 -21.74
N ARG A 204 0.81 19.30 -22.65
CA ARG A 204 0.13 19.89 -23.80
C ARG A 204 -0.45 18.77 -24.67
N GLU A 205 -1.69 18.94 -25.08
CA GLU A 205 -2.26 18.11 -26.13
C GLU A 205 -1.37 18.22 -27.38
N PRO A 206 -0.94 17.10 -27.98
CA PRO A 206 -0.15 17.15 -29.20
C PRO A 206 -0.97 17.86 -30.28
N THR A 207 -0.31 18.68 -31.09
CA THR A 207 -0.99 19.37 -32.19
C THR A 207 -1.42 18.37 -33.25
N GLN A 208 -2.42 18.71 -34.07
CA GLN A 208 -2.84 17.84 -35.18
C GLN A 208 -1.66 17.51 -36.11
N ALA A 209 -0.75 18.45 -36.35
CA ALA A 209 0.44 18.21 -37.18
C ALA A 209 1.39 17.18 -36.56
N GLU A 210 1.60 17.22 -35.25
CA GLU A 210 2.42 16.23 -34.54
C GLU A 210 1.73 14.87 -34.46
N TRP A 211 0.40 14.86 -34.36
CA TRP A 211 -0.40 13.64 -34.46
C TRP A 211 -0.31 13.01 -35.86
N ASP A 212 -0.40 13.84 -36.90
CA ASP A 212 -0.31 13.39 -38.29
C ASP A 212 1.11 12.88 -38.59
N GLU A 213 2.16 13.57 -38.15
CA GLU A 213 3.56 13.12 -38.25
C GLU A 213 3.77 11.79 -37.52
N PHE A 214 3.25 11.67 -36.30
CA PHE A 214 3.32 10.42 -35.53
C PHE A 214 2.60 9.28 -36.26
N MET A 215 1.41 9.51 -36.79
CA MET A 215 0.63 8.49 -37.52
C MET A 215 1.28 8.10 -38.86
N GLU A 216 1.79 9.07 -39.61
CA GLU A 216 2.51 8.84 -40.86
C GLU A 216 3.76 7.98 -40.61
N HIS A 217 4.47 8.22 -39.50
CA HIS A 217 5.62 7.44 -39.09
C HIS A 217 5.29 5.95 -38.84
N PHE A 218 4.08 5.59 -38.37
CA PHE A 218 3.65 4.18 -38.31
C PHE A 218 3.24 3.60 -39.67
N GLY A 219 2.64 4.42 -40.55
CA GLY A 219 2.28 4.02 -41.90
C GLY A 219 3.49 3.64 -42.76
N GLN A 220 4.57 4.43 -42.67
CA GLN A 220 5.83 4.21 -43.41
C GLN A 220 6.62 2.97 -42.91
N ARG A 221 6.22 2.36 -41.80
CA ARG A 221 6.90 1.19 -41.20
C ARG A 221 6.31 -0.14 -41.61
N LYS A 222 5.22 -0.14 -42.36
CA LYS A 222 4.70 -1.32 -43.04
C LYS A 222 5.60 -1.63 -44.24
N ILE A 223 6.32 -2.73 -44.14
CA ILE A 223 7.25 -3.23 -45.16
C ILE A 223 6.71 -4.53 -45.74
N ALA A 224 7.26 -4.96 -46.88
CA ALA A 224 6.74 -6.11 -47.62
C ALA A 224 6.66 -7.42 -46.80
N LEU A 225 7.49 -7.58 -45.76
CA LEU A 225 7.50 -8.76 -44.88
C LEU A 225 6.68 -8.58 -43.59
N GLY A 226 6.26 -7.37 -43.24
CA GLY A 226 5.62 -7.09 -41.96
C GLY A 226 5.87 -5.66 -41.48
N ASN A 227 6.29 -5.49 -40.22
CA ASN A 227 6.42 -4.18 -39.60
C ASN A 227 7.84 -3.92 -39.04
N CYS A 228 8.32 -2.69 -39.21
CA CYS A 228 9.56 -2.21 -38.62
C CYS A 228 9.32 -1.58 -37.23
N HIS A 229 9.86 -2.20 -36.18
CA HIS A 229 9.71 -1.79 -34.77
C HIS A 229 10.86 -0.92 -34.25
N ARG A 230 11.63 -0.31 -35.14
CA ARG A 230 12.72 0.62 -34.77
C ARG A 230 12.16 1.77 -33.88
N PRO A 231 12.86 2.30 -32.87
CA PRO A 231 12.31 3.41 -32.07
C PRO A 231 11.99 4.67 -32.91
N TYR A 232 11.03 5.48 -32.47
CA TYR A 232 10.73 6.79 -33.08
C TYR A 232 11.97 7.69 -33.05
N GLY A 233 12.22 8.43 -34.14
CA GLY A 233 13.37 9.34 -34.25
C GLY A 233 14.72 8.66 -34.47
N SER A 234 14.74 7.39 -34.91
CA SER A 234 15.99 6.71 -35.29
C SER A 234 15.97 6.30 -36.76
N ASP A 235 16.96 6.80 -37.51
CA ASP A 235 17.07 6.56 -38.96
C ASP A 235 17.43 5.10 -39.28
N CYS A 236 17.09 4.67 -40.50
CA CYS A 236 17.52 3.39 -41.05
C CYS A 236 18.75 3.58 -41.95
N ALA A 237 19.92 3.12 -41.52
CA ALA A 237 21.14 3.21 -42.32
C ALA A 237 21.19 2.26 -43.53
N HIS A 238 20.29 1.25 -43.55
CA HIS A 238 20.27 0.21 -44.58
C HIS A 238 18.87 0.08 -45.14
N GLU A 239 18.55 0.90 -46.13
CA GLU A 239 17.34 0.76 -46.92
C GLU A 239 17.24 -0.65 -47.51
N HIS A 240 16.05 -1.25 -47.46
CA HIS A 240 15.73 -2.55 -48.04
C HIS A 240 16.49 -3.80 -47.49
N ALA A 241 17.34 -3.66 -46.46
CA ALA A 241 18.02 -4.79 -45.81
C ALA A 241 17.21 -5.46 -44.67
N CYS A 242 15.88 -5.40 -44.72
CA CYS A 242 14.99 -5.76 -43.60
C CYS A 242 15.12 -7.22 -43.14
N ILE A 243 15.52 -8.14 -44.02
CA ILE A 243 15.73 -9.55 -43.69
C ILE A 243 16.81 -9.73 -42.62
N ARG A 244 17.86 -8.90 -42.64
CA ARG A 244 18.93 -8.92 -41.63
C ARG A 244 18.63 -8.04 -40.41
N CYS A 245 17.67 -7.14 -40.51
CA CYS A 245 17.36 -6.18 -39.46
C CYS A 245 16.57 -6.84 -38.32
N ASP A 246 17.05 -6.75 -37.08
CA ASP A 246 16.34 -7.31 -35.92
C ASP A 246 15.01 -6.62 -35.63
N PHE A 247 14.88 -5.34 -35.99
CA PHE A 247 13.63 -4.58 -35.83
C PHE A 247 12.53 -4.97 -36.83
N CYS A 248 12.83 -5.77 -37.85
CA CYS A 248 11.83 -6.28 -38.78
C CYS A 248 11.10 -7.47 -38.14
N GLN A 249 9.85 -7.26 -37.72
CA GLN A 249 8.97 -8.34 -37.31
C GLN A 249 8.18 -8.80 -38.55
N VAL A 250 8.30 -10.08 -38.87
CA VAL A 250 7.59 -10.67 -40.00
C VAL A 250 6.13 -10.86 -39.59
N ASP A 251 5.21 -10.42 -40.44
CA ASP A 251 3.79 -10.68 -40.28
C ASP A 251 3.54 -12.17 -40.55
N PRO A 252 2.84 -12.91 -39.67
CA PRO A 252 2.48 -14.31 -39.91
C PRO A 252 1.81 -14.54 -41.28
N ALA A 253 1.04 -13.57 -41.79
CA ALA A 253 0.43 -13.65 -43.12
C ALA A 253 1.46 -13.64 -44.28
N GLN A 254 2.70 -13.19 -44.03
CA GLN A 254 3.80 -13.14 -44.99
C GLN A 254 4.80 -14.31 -44.81
N ALA A 255 4.46 -15.35 -44.05
CA ALA A 255 5.35 -16.51 -43.86
C ALA A 255 5.75 -17.17 -45.19
N ALA A 256 4.81 -17.35 -46.12
CA ALA A 256 5.08 -17.90 -47.45
C ALA A 256 6.10 -17.05 -48.23
N ARG A 257 6.00 -15.72 -48.12
CA ARG A 257 6.93 -14.79 -48.76
C ARG A 257 8.34 -14.90 -48.16
N LEU A 258 8.46 -15.12 -46.85
CA LEU A 258 9.75 -15.37 -46.22
C LEU A 258 10.39 -16.66 -46.75
N ASP A 259 9.59 -17.72 -46.95
CA ASP A 259 10.08 -18.98 -47.53
C ASP A 259 10.50 -18.83 -48.99
N GLU A 260 9.74 -18.08 -49.80
CA GLU A 260 10.14 -17.74 -51.18
C GLU A 260 11.51 -17.05 -51.22
N ILE A 261 11.74 -16.08 -50.32
CA ILE A 261 13.01 -15.37 -50.22
C ILE A 261 14.13 -16.32 -49.80
N ARG A 262 13.90 -17.20 -48.80
CA ARG A 262 14.87 -18.20 -48.35
C ARG A 262 15.29 -19.12 -49.49
N ASN A 263 14.32 -19.64 -50.24
CA ASN A 263 14.57 -20.50 -51.39
C ASN A 263 15.40 -19.79 -52.47
N ASN A 264 15.08 -18.53 -52.77
CA ASN A 264 15.85 -17.72 -53.72
C ASN A 264 17.30 -17.51 -53.25
N LEU A 265 17.50 -17.19 -51.96
CA LEU A 265 18.84 -17.03 -51.39
C LEU A 265 19.67 -18.32 -51.49
N CYS A 266 19.06 -19.49 -51.27
CA CYS A 266 19.75 -20.78 -51.46
C CYS A 266 20.19 -20.98 -52.91
N THR A 267 19.32 -20.70 -53.89
CA THR A 267 19.68 -20.77 -55.31
C THR A 267 20.83 -19.83 -55.66
N GLN A 268 20.84 -18.61 -55.09
CA GLN A 268 21.92 -17.65 -55.30
C GLN A 268 23.24 -18.12 -54.68
N VAL A 269 23.20 -18.84 -53.55
CA VAL A 269 24.41 -19.45 -52.97
C VAL A 269 25.00 -20.49 -53.92
N GLU A 270 24.17 -21.38 -54.48
CA GLU A 270 24.62 -22.40 -55.43
C GLU A 270 25.23 -21.79 -56.71
N GLU A 271 24.68 -20.67 -57.18
CA GLU A 271 25.26 -19.90 -58.27
C GLU A 271 26.61 -19.27 -57.91
N ALA A 272 26.68 -18.59 -56.76
CA ALA A 272 27.90 -17.94 -56.29
C ALA A 272 29.03 -18.97 -56.02
N GLU A 273 28.70 -20.17 -55.53
CA GLU A 273 29.64 -21.27 -55.35
C GLU A 273 30.19 -21.78 -56.69
N ARG A 274 29.33 -22.00 -57.68
CA ARG A 274 29.74 -22.42 -59.04
C ARG A 274 30.68 -21.42 -59.69
N ASN A 275 30.44 -20.13 -59.48
CA ASN A 275 31.23 -19.04 -60.04
C ASN A 275 32.41 -18.59 -59.15
N GLN A 276 32.63 -19.24 -58.01
CA GLN A 276 33.69 -18.92 -57.03
C GLN A 276 33.64 -17.49 -56.47
N TRP A 277 32.45 -16.89 -56.33
CA TRP A 277 32.26 -15.59 -55.69
C TRP A 277 32.20 -15.73 -54.17
N LEU A 278 33.35 -16.02 -53.56
CA LEU A 278 33.45 -16.37 -52.14
C LEU A 278 32.90 -15.29 -51.18
N GLY A 279 33.01 -14.01 -51.55
CA GLY A 279 32.44 -12.91 -50.77
C GLY A 279 30.91 -12.95 -50.72
N ASP A 280 30.27 -13.22 -51.86
CA ASP A 280 28.82 -13.30 -51.99
C ASP A 280 28.28 -14.54 -51.28
N VAL A 281 28.97 -15.68 -51.38
CA VAL A 281 28.64 -16.89 -50.62
C VAL A 281 28.57 -16.61 -49.12
N ASN A 282 29.55 -15.88 -48.58
CA ASN A 282 29.55 -15.52 -47.16
C ASN A 282 28.39 -14.60 -46.79
N GLN A 283 28.14 -13.55 -47.60
CA GLN A 283 27.04 -12.62 -47.36
C GLN A 283 25.67 -13.29 -47.48
N LEU A 284 25.45 -14.11 -48.49
CA LEU A 284 24.18 -14.81 -48.70
C LEU A 284 23.88 -15.78 -47.55
N ARG A 285 24.88 -16.52 -47.07
CA ARG A 285 24.73 -17.41 -45.90
C ARG A 285 24.36 -16.67 -44.63
N ILE A 286 24.93 -15.48 -44.39
CA ILE A 286 24.52 -14.62 -43.27
C ILE A 286 23.06 -14.19 -43.43
N THR A 287 22.63 -13.80 -44.64
CA THR A 287 21.22 -13.43 -44.89
C THR A 287 20.27 -14.61 -44.63
N ILE A 288 20.65 -15.83 -45.03
CA ILE A 288 19.86 -17.04 -44.81
C ILE A 288 19.69 -17.32 -43.31
N ASP A 289 20.76 -17.25 -42.52
CA ASP A 289 20.69 -17.45 -41.06
C ASP A 289 19.74 -16.43 -40.40
N HIS A 290 19.76 -15.16 -40.81
CA HIS A 290 18.78 -14.19 -40.33
C HIS A 290 17.33 -14.52 -40.75
N ALA A 291 17.12 -15.01 -41.97
CA ALA A 291 15.81 -15.43 -42.44
C ALA A 291 15.29 -16.66 -41.68
N ASP A 292 16.16 -17.64 -41.40
CA ASP A 292 15.86 -18.84 -40.62
C ASP A 292 15.46 -18.50 -39.18
N ARG A 293 16.20 -17.59 -38.53
CA ARG A 293 15.85 -17.10 -37.19
C ARG A 293 14.47 -16.44 -37.17
N LYS A 294 14.12 -15.67 -38.20
CA LYS A 294 12.78 -15.05 -38.30
C LYS A 294 11.69 -16.10 -38.51
N ALA A 295 11.93 -17.11 -39.35
CA ALA A 295 11.01 -18.23 -39.54
C ALA A 295 10.80 -19.03 -38.24
N ALA A 296 11.88 -19.29 -37.48
CA ALA A 296 11.79 -19.96 -36.19
C ALA A 296 10.97 -19.15 -35.16
N ARG A 297 11.12 -17.81 -35.14
CA ARG A 297 10.31 -16.93 -34.28
C ARG A 297 8.82 -16.98 -34.63
N LEU A 298 8.49 -17.00 -35.93
CA LEU A 298 7.11 -17.17 -36.41
C LEU A 298 6.53 -18.52 -35.97
N ALA A 299 7.29 -19.61 -36.16
CA ALA A 299 6.85 -20.96 -35.80
C ALA A 299 6.65 -21.15 -34.28
N ALA A 300 7.46 -20.47 -33.46
CA ALA A 300 7.34 -20.51 -32.01
C ALA A 300 6.13 -19.73 -31.46
N GLY A 301 5.36 -19.04 -32.30
CA GLY A 301 4.24 -18.22 -31.86
C GLY A 301 4.66 -17.05 -30.97
N ILE A 302 5.94 -16.69 -30.98
CA ILE A 302 6.47 -15.52 -30.26
C ILE A 302 6.07 -14.29 -31.09
N ALA A 303 4.78 -13.96 -31.05
CA ALA A 303 4.39 -12.58 -31.09
C ALA A 303 4.98 -11.97 -29.82
N GLU A 304 6.06 -11.20 -29.94
CA GLU A 304 6.37 -10.23 -28.91
C GLU A 304 5.15 -9.31 -28.86
N GLN A 305 4.18 -9.65 -28.01
CA GLN A 305 3.11 -8.76 -27.62
C GLN A 305 3.77 -7.67 -26.81
N VAL A 306 4.34 -6.68 -27.49
CA VAL A 306 4.25 -5.33 -26.96
C VAL A 306 2.77 -5.00 -27.11
N PRO A 307 2.00 -4.88 -26.03
CA PRO A 307 0.60 -4.52 -26.16
C PRO A 307 0.55 -3.21 -26.92
N LEU A 308 -0.09 -3.23 -28.09
CA LEU A 308 -0.51 -2.00 -28.76
C LEU A 308 -1.43 -1.32 -27.74
N VAL A 309 -0.93 -0.27 -27.11
CA VAL A 309 -1.78 0.65 -26.36
C VAL A 309 -2.68 1.28 -27.41
N THR A 310 -3.88 0.73 -27.60
CA THR A 310 -4.95 1.45 -28.29
C THR A 310 -5.25 2.65 -27.42
N ALA A 311 -4.69 3.81 -27.80
CA ALA A 311 -5.12 5.09 -27.28
C ALA A 311 -6.63 5.18 -27.57
N GLY A 312 -7.44 5.12 -26.52
CA GLY A 312 -8.85 5.45 -26.63
C GLY A 312 -8.94 6.85 -27.22
N ARG A 313 -9.72 7.01 -28.28
CA ARG A 313 -10.09 8.34 -28.78
C ARG A 313 -10.86 9.08 -27.66
N PRO A 314 -10.74 10.43 -27.61
CA PRO A 314 -11.46 11.26 -26.64
C PRO A 314 -12.98 11.09 -26.73
#